data_AF-A0A7C2SDK1-F1
#
_entry.id   AF-A0A7C2SDK1-F1
#
_cell.length_a   1.000
_cell.length_b   1.000
_cell.length_c   1.000
_cell.angle_alpha   90.00
_cell.angle_beta   90.00
_cell.angle_gamma   90.00
#
_symmetry.space_group_name_H-M   'P 1'
#
loop_
_entity.id
_entity.type
_entity.pdbx_description
1 polymer ?
#
loop_
_entity_poly.entity_id
_entity_poly.type
_entity_poly.pdbx_seq_one_letter_code
_entity_poly.pdbx_strand_id
1 'polypeptide(L)'
;MKDRDRYWDCLDQAMEASHGGRTEEALAWLDEALKAHPHGAEAHNGRGEILWDAGRVDEALYELELATMADPKFMTAHLNRIELLIEERGEHEHALQRCDELLAGRPELPRPDRGTEAEIHYLKAKALFYLDDLEGSLFLVRRAAKVAPDVPVYRAFEGQILFETARFEEGRRSLEQAVLMDSESAHAVYHLALVLERLGEEDEADRAFRRAHALDPDHYALPARVEDAVFQRASEDALANLPRSIREAVENVPILVRDLPDEDLLREENVSPTILGIFIGVPRTEAALTEQARDVNRVILFKKNLEKVCRTRAELVEQIQTTLQHEIGHYLGLDDDDLERIGLA
;
A
#
# COMPACT_ATOMS: atom_id res chain seq x y z
N MET A 1 34.39 -27.73 15.86
CA MET A 1 34.90 -27.21 14.57
C MET A 1 34.03 -27.70 13.43
N LYS A 2 33.98 -29.02 13.14
CA LYS A 2 33.19 -29.57 12.01
C LYS A 2 31.70 -29.14 11.95
N ASP A 3 30.98 -29.07 13.08
CA ASP A 3 29.56 -28.69 13.08
C ASP A 3 29.32 -27.17 12.98
N ARG A 4 30.32 -26.34 13.32
CA ARG A 4 30.22 -24.89 13.14
C ARG A 4 30.47 -24.52 11.68
N ASP A 5 31.44 -25.17 11.05
CA ASP A 5 31.75 -24.96 9.64
C ASP A 5 30.56 -25.41 8.77
N ARG A 6 29.96 -26.57 9.09
CA ARG A 6 28.76 -27.08 8.40
C ARG A 6 27.53 -26.16 8.49
N TYR A 7 27.33 -25.46 9.61
CA TYR A 7 26.18 -24.54 9.77
C TYR A 7 26.23 -23.41 8.76
N TRP A 8 27.36 -22.73 8.69
CA TRP A 8 27.56 -21.60 7.77
C TRP A 8 27.55 -22.08 6.32
N ASP A 9 28.14 -23.25 6.03
CA ASP A 9 28.04 -23.85 4.70
C ASP A 9 26.58 -24.08 4.29
N CYS A 10 25.74 -24.60 5.19
CA CYS A 10 24.32 -24.79 4.92
C CYS A 10 23.58 -23.46 4.70
N LEU A 11 23.89 -22.41 5.46
CA LEU A 11 23.31 -21.08 5.25
C LEU A 11 23.67 -20.51 3.88
N ASP A 12 24.94 -20.62 3.48
CA ASP A 12 25.40 -20.15 2.17
C ASP A 12 24.70 -20.91 1.03
N GLN A 13 24.55 -22.23 1.17
CA GLN A 13 23.81 -23.05 0.18
C GLN A 13 22.31 -22.72 0.14
N ALA A 14 21.69 -22.43 1.28
CA ALA A 14 20.30 -21.99 1.33
C ALA A 14 20.12 -20.66 0.59
N MET A 15 20.99 -19.69 0.85
CA MET A 15 20.97 -18.39 0.18
C MET A 15 21.21 -18.53 -1.33
N GLU A 16 22.13 -19.38 -1.77
CA GLU A 16 22.37 -19.64 -3.20
C GLU A 16 21.16 -20.29 -3.87
N ALA A 17 20.53 -21.27 -3.22
CA ALA A 17 19.32 -21.91 -3.73
C ALA A 17 18.13 -20.93 -3.79
N SER A 18 17.97 -20.06 -2.79
CA SER A 18 16.94 -19.01 -2.76
C SER A 18 17.08 -18.04 -3.93
N HIS A 19 18.27 -17.46 -4.13
CA HIS A 19 18.54 -16.58 -5.29
C HIS A 19 18.32 -17.28 -6.65
N GLY A 20 18.46 -18.61 -6.69
CA GLY A 20 18.16 -19.42 -7.88
C GLY A 20 16.68 -19.78 -8.05
N GLY A 21 15.77 -19.30 -7.20
CA GLY A 21 14.34 -19.64 -7.20
C GLY A 21 14.03 -21.08 -6.76
N ARG A 22 14.99 -21.77 -6.12
CA ARG A 22 14.86 -23.16 -5.67
C ARG A 22 14.44 -23.21 -4.19
N THR A 23 13.24 -22.71 -3.91
CA THR A 23 12.68 -22.53 -2.56
C THR A 23 12.78 -23.79 -1.68
N GLU A 24 12.32 -24.94 -2.17
CA GLU A 24 12.32 -26.19 -1.40
C GLU A 24 13.75 -26.70 -1.09
N GLU A 25 14.69 -26.47 -2.01
CA GLU A 25 16.10 -26.82 -1.77
C GLU A 25 16.70 -25.90 -0.70
N ALA A 26 16.39 -24.62 -0.75
CA ALA A 26 16.86 -23.66 0.25
C ALA A 26 16.33 -23.99 1.65
N LEU A 27 15.05 -24.35 1.76
CA LEU A 27 14.45 -24.80 3.02
C LEU A 27 15.10 -26.09 3.54
N ALA A 28 15.44 -27.04 2.66
CA ALA A 28 16.13 -28.26 3.06
C ALA A 28 17.55 -27.99 3.61
N TRP A 29 18.27 -27.01 3.06
CA TRP A 29 19.56 -26.57 3.60
C TRP A 29 19.40 -25.92 4.97
N LEU A 30 18.36 -25.12 5.18
CA LEU A 30 18.06 -24.53 6.49
C LEU A 30 17.64 -25.57 7.52
N ASP A 31 16.92 -26.61 7.12
CA ASP A 31 16.64 -27.76 7.99
C ASP A 31 17.93 -28.45 8.45
N GLU A 32 18.92 -28.61 7.56
CA GLU A 32 20.23 -29.15 7.92
C GLU A 32 21.03 -28.20 8.83
N ALA A 33 20.96 -26.88 8.60
CA ALA A 33 21.56 -25.88 9.48
C ALA A 33 20.96 -25.95 10.90
N LEU A 34 19.63 -26.00 11.00
CA LEU A 34 18.90 -26.07 12.26
C LEU A 34 19.08 -27.41 12.99
N LYS A 35 19.33 -28.52 12.28
CA LYS A 35 19.75 -29.78 12.92
C LYS A 35 21.10 -29.65 13.63
N ALA A 36 22.03 -28.88 13.06
CA ALA A 36 23.34 -28.63 13.65
C ALA A 36 23.26 -27.60 14.80
N HIS A 37 22.46 -26.54 14.64
CA HIS A 37 22.22 -25.49 15.64
C HIS A 37 20.73 -25.14 15.72
N PRO A 38 19.96 -25.80 16.61
CA PRO A 38 18.51 -25.61 16.71
C PRO A 38 18.04 -24.22 17.16
N HIS A 39 18.97 -23.36 17.59
CA HIS A 39 18.72 -21.98 18.00
C HIS A 39 19.59 -21.01 17.19
N GLY A 40 19.87 -21.34 15.93
CA GLY A 40 20.58 -20.46 15.01
C GLY A 40 19.66 -19.34 14.51
N ALA A 41 19.86 -18.12 15.00
CA ALA A 41 19.01 -16.99 14.65
C ALA A 41 19.07 -16.64 13.15
N GLU A 42 20.24 -16.80 12.52
CA GLU A 42 20.42 -16.57 11.08
C GLU A 42 19.65 -17.59 10.23
N ALA A 43 19.64 -18.86 10.66
CA ALA A 43 18.89 -19.92 9.98
C ALA A 43 17.38 -19.69 10.07
N HIS A 44 16.88 -19.34 11.26
CA HIS A 44 15.47 -19.00 11.44
C HIS A 44 15.09 -17.74 10.64
N ASN A 45 15.93 -16.70 10.61
CA ASN A 45 15.66 -15.51 9.81
C ASN A 45 15.62 -15.81 8.31
N GLY A 46 16.64 -16.50 7.78
CA GLY A 46 16.68 -16.87 6.37
C GLY A 46 15.52 -17.79 5.98
N ARG A 47 15.06 -18.65 6.89
CA ARG A 47 13.85 -19.45 6.69
C ARG A 47 12.60 -18.58 6.63
N GLY A 48 12.50 -17.60 7.52
CA GLY A 48 11.43 -16.60 7.54
C GLY A 48 11.33 -15.85 6.22
N GLU A 49 12.44 -15.29 5.73
CA GLU A 49 12.51 -14.57 4.44
C GLU A 49 12.05 -15.46 3.26
N ILE A 50 12.59 -16.67 3.15
CA ILE A 50 12.25 -17.59 2.04
C ILE A 50 10.79 -18.02 2.08
N LEU A 51 10.25 -18.23 3.28
CA LEU A 51 8.83 -18.56 3.45
C LEU A 51 7.93 -17.37 3.09
N TRP A 52 8.37 -16.15 3.42
CA TRP A 52 7.65 -14.94 3.07
C TRP A 52 7.60 -14.74 1.55
N ASP A 53 8.75 -14.87 0.86
CA ASP A 53 8.82 -14.82 -0.61
C ASP A 53 7.93 -15.89 -1.29
N ALA A 54 7.71 -17.02 -0.61
CA ALA A 54 6.83 -18.09 -1.06
C ALA A 54 5.34 -17.88 -0.71
N GLY A 55 4.97 -16.75 -0.10
CA GLY A 55 3.61 -16.41 0.33
C GLY A 55 3.15 -17.17 1.59
N ARG A 56 4.05 -17.85 2.31
CA ARG A 56 3.74 -18.63 3.53
C ARG A 56 3.88 -17.74 4.77
N VAL A 57 3.08 -16.68 4.81
CA VAL A 57 3.18 -15.56 5.79
C VAL A 57 3.17 -16.02 7.24
N ASP A 58 2.23 -16.87 7.64
CA ASP A 58 2.12 -17.32 9.04
C ASP A 58 3.37 -18.11 9.50
N GLU A 59 3.91 -18.94 8.61
CA GLU A 59 5.12 -19.71 8.90
C GLU A 59 6.36 -18.81 8.92
N ALA A 60 6.43 -17.82 8.01
CA ALA A 60 7.48 -16.83 7.98
C ALA A 60 7.54 -16.02 9.29
N LEU A 61 6.39 -15.52 9.75
CA LEU A 61 6.29 -14.78 11.01
C LEU A 61 6.74 -15.63 12.20
N TYR A 62 6.33 -16.90 12.24
CA TYR A 62 6.74 -17.83 13.29
C TYR A 62 8.27 -18.04 13.30
N GLU A 63 8.91 -18.22 12.14
CA GLU A 63 10.36 -18.38 12.05
C GLU A 63 11.11 -17.09 12.46
N LEU A 64 10.61 -15.91 12.09
CA LEU A 64 11.19 -14.64 12.54
C LEU A 64 11.04 -14.44 14.06
N GLU A 65 9.95 -14.91 14.65
CA GLU A 65 9.80 -14.96 16.11
C GLU A 65 10.83 -15.87 16.76
N LEU A 66 11.04 -17.07 16.22
CA LEU A 66 12.11 -17.96 16.68
C LEU A 66 13.49 -17.31 16.55
N ALA A 67 13.77 -16.58 15.47
CA ALA A 67 15.03 -15.86 15.28
C ALA A 67 15.27 -14.81 16.38
N THR A 68 14.28 -13.97 16.67
CA THR A 68 14.38 -12.95 17.74
C THR A 68 14.42 -13.56 19.15
N MET A 69 13.84 -14.74 19.36
CA MET A 69 13.95 -15.47 20.63
C MET A 69 15.33 -16.12 20.79
N ALA A 70 15.89 -16.64 19.70
CA ALA A 70 17.20 -17.30 19.68
C ALA A 70 18.34 -16.30 19.92
N ASP A 71 18.29 -15.14 19.27
CA ASP A 71 19.17 -14.01 19.56
C ASP A 71 18.35 -12.69 19.61
N PRO A 72 17.99 -12.21 20.82
CA PRO A 72 17.29 -10.94 20.98
C PRO A 72 18.01 -9.73 20.41
N LYS A 73 19.32 -9.82 20.12
CA LYS A 73 20.14 -8.75 19.55
C LYS A 73 20.39 -8.91 18.06
N PHE A 74 19.72 -9.86 17.40
CA PHE A 74 19.84 -10.01 15.96
C PHE A 74 18.94 -8.99 15.24
N MET A 75 19.52 -7.85 14.84
CA MET A 75 18.79 -6.71 14.28
C MET A 75 17.95 -7.08 13.04
N THR A 76 18.52 -7.83 12.10
CA THR A 76 17.85 -8.20 10.84
C THR A 76 16.52 -8.92 11.07
N ALA A 77 16.46 -9.86 12.03
CA ALA A 77 15.23 -10.55 12.36
C ALA A 77 14.13 -9.62 12.92
N HIS A 78 14.51 -8.59 13.67
CA HIS A 78 13.55 -7.59 14.14
C HIS A 78 13.01 -6.74 12.98
N LEU A 79 13.90 -6.29 12.07
CA LEU A 79 13.50 -5.48 10.91
C LEU A 79 12.58 -6.25 9.97
N ASN A 80 12.96 -7.48 9.60
CA ASN A 80 12.14 -8.34 8.76
C ASN A 80 10.77 -8.63 9.39
N ARG A 81 10.73 -8.86 10.70
CA ARG A 81 9.47 -9.07 11.42
C ARG A 81 8.60 -7.81 11.41
N ILE A 82 9.19 -6.63 11.63
CA ILE A 82 8.47 -5.36 11.54
C ILE A 82 7.90 -5.16 10.14
N GLU A 83 8.69 -5.43 9.10
CA GLU A 83 8.23 -5.26 7.73
C GLU A 83 7.10 -6.23 7.36
N LEU A 84 7.21 -7.50 7.75
CA LEU A 84 6.15 -8.49 7.55
C LEU A 84 4.85 -8.10 8.28
N LEU A 85 4.95 -7.56 9.51
CA LEU A 85 3.78 -7.04 10.23
C LEU A 85 3.08 -5.90 9.49
N ILE A 86 3.85 -5.06 8.78
CA ILE A 86 3.32 -3.95 8.00
C ILE A 86 2.67 -4.45 6.72
N GLU A 87 3.40 -5.22 5.90
CA GLU A 87 2.99 -5.56 4.54
C GLU A 87 1.93 -6.67 4.49
N GLU A 88 2.04 -7.68 5.35
CA GLU A 88 1.22 -8.89 5.22
C GLU A 88 0.12 -9.02 6.27
N ARG A 89 0.32 -8.42 7.45
CA ARG A 89 -0.59 -8.60 8.60
C ARG A 89 -1.51 -7.40 8.83
N GLY A 90 -1.17 -6.23 8.29
CA GLY A 90 -1.87 -4.99 8.62
C GLY A 90 -1.72 -4.58 10.09
N GLU A 91 -0.76 -5.16 10.83
CA GLU A 91 -0.56 -4.91 12.27
C GLU A 91 0.27 -3.64 12.49
N HIS A 92 -0.15 -2.53 11.90
CA HIS A 92 0.63 -1.29 11.81
C HIS A 92 0.95 -0.67 13.19
N GLU A 93 0.01 -0.71 14.14
CA GLU A 93 0.25 -0.23 15.51
C GLU A 93 1.30 -1.07 16.24
N HIS A 94 1.28 -2.40 16.04
CA HIS A 94 2.27 -3.29 16.63
C HIS A 94 3.65 -3.06 16.00
N ALA A 95 3.72 -2.92 14.68
CA ALA A 95 4.96 -2.57 13.99
C ALA A 95 5.52 -1.22 14.47
N LEU A 96 4.66 -0.21 14.63
CA LEU A 96 5.02 1.10 15.18
C LEU A 96 5.61 0.98 16.60
N GLN A 97 4.97 0.19 17.47
CA GLN A 97 5.48 -0.09 18.81
C GLN A 97 6.87 -0.73 18.75
N ARG A 98 7.09 -1.73 17.88
CA ARG A 98 8.40 -2.39 17.75
C ARG A 98 9.51 -1.45 17.28
N CYS A 99 9.22 -0.57 16.31
CA CYS A 99 10.14 0.49 15.92
C CYS A 99 10.54 1.38 17.11
N ASP A 100 9.57 1.78 17.93
CA ASP A 100 9.83 2.60 19.12
C ASP A 100 10.67 1.88 20.18
N GLU A 101 10.47 0.57 20.37
CA GLU A 101 11.28 -0.23 21.29
C GLU A 101 12.75 -0.31 20.85
N LEU A 102 13.01 -0.50 19.56
CA LEU A 102 14.37 -0.51 18.98
C LEU A 102 15.04 0.87 19.11
N LEU A 103 14.32 1.94 18.79
CA LEU A 103 14.83 3.31 18.87
C LEU A 103 15.06 3.78 20.31
N ALA A 104 14.30 3.26 21.28
CA ALA A 104 14.49 3.57 22.70
C ALA A 104 15.83 3.04 23.26
N GLY A 105 16.49 2.11 22.55
CA GLY A 105 17.80 1.58 22.94
C GLY A 105 17.74 0.75 24.24
N ARG A 106 16.69 -0.05 24.42
CA ARG A 106 16.54 -0.95 25.56
C ARG A 106 17.72 -1.94 25.63
N PRO A 107 18.30 -2.23 26.82
CA PRO A 107 19.48 -3.10 26.94
C PRO A 107 19.33 -4.51 26.35
N GLU A 108 18.09 -5.02 26.34
CA GLU A 108 17.71 -6.35 25.87
C GLU A 108 17.63 -6.43 24.33
N LEU A 109 17.47 -5.28 23.66
CA LEU A 109 17.29 -5.17 22.22
C LEU A 109 18.59 -4.75 21.52
N PRO A 110 18.72 -4.95 20.20
CA PRO A 110 19.87 -4.47 19.47
C PRO A 110 19.86 -2.95 19.44
N ARG A 111 21.06 -2.37 19.56
CA ARG A 111 21.23 -0.93 19.43
C ARG A 111 21.50 -0.60 17.95
N PRO A 112 20.62 0.15 17.27
CA PRO A 112 20.85 0.52 15.88
C PRO A 112 22.07 1.42 15.75
N ASP A 113 22.85 1.20 14.70
CA ASP A 113 23.75 2.23 14.18
C ASP A 113 22.96 3.29 13.39
N ARG A 114 23.65 4.26 12.80
CA ARG A 114 22.96 5.34 12.06
C ARG A 114 22.23 4.85 10.81
N GLY A 115 22.78 3.86 10.10
CA GLY A 115 22.15 3.33 8.88
C GLY A 115 20.88 2.57 9.25
N THR A 116 20.99 1.70 10.25
CA THR A 116 19.87 0.96 10.81
C THR A 116 18.80 1.89 11.40
N GLU A 117 19.18 2.98 12.07
CA GLU A 117 18.24 3.98 12.56
C GLU A 117 17.45 4.63 11.41
N ALA A 118 18.06 4.84 10.24
CA ALA A 118 17.35 5.34 9.05
C ALA A 118 16.34 4.32 8.53
N GLU A 119 16.69 3.04 8.50
CA GLU A 119 15.80 1.95 8.09
C GLU A 119 14.62 1.78 9.05
N ILE A 120 14.86 1.85 10.37
CA ILE A 120 13.77 1.84 11.36
C ILE A 120 12.85 3.05 11.20
N HIS A 121 13.39 4.25 10.89
CA HIS A 121 12.55 5.41 10.58
C HIS A 121 11.71 5.20 9.32
N TYR A 122 12.24 4.53 8.30
CA TYR A 122 11.51 4.18 7.09
C TYR A 122 10.37 3.19 7.38
N LEU A 123 10.64 2.09 8.10
CA LEU A 123 9.61 1.14 8.51
C LEU A 123 8.54 1.80 9.39
N LYS A 124 8.97 2.67 10.31
CA LYS A 124 8.04 3.48 11.12
C LYS A 124 7.20 4.44 10.27
N ALA A 125 7.78 5.04 9.22
CA ALA A 125 7.04 5.87 8.27
C ALA A 125 6.01 5.05 7.49
N LYS A 126 6.34 3.82 7.07
CA LYS A 126 5.39 2.90 6.43
C LYS A 126 4.21 2.58 7.35
N ALA A 127 4.48 2.23 8.62
CA ALA A 127 3.43 1.99 9.59
C ALA A 127 2.52 3.21 9.78
N LEU A 128 3.08 4.42 9.89
CA LEU A 128 2.30 5.66 10.01
C LEU A 128 1.48 5.98 8.76
N PHE A 129 1.99 5.65 7.57
CA PHE A 129 1.28 5.83 6.31
C PHE A 129 -0.03 5.02 6.29
N TYR A 130 0.01 3.75 6.67
CA TYR A 130 -1.19 2.91 6.74
C TYR A 130 -2.12 3.28 7.90
N LEU A 131 -1.63 4.00 8.91
CA LEU A 131 -2.42 4.58 9.99
C LEU A 131 -2.96 5.99 9.64
N ASP A 132 -2.81 6.42 8.39
CA ASP A 132 -3.23 7.74 7.87
C ASP A 132 -2.55 8.95 8.55
N ASP A 133 -1.45 8.75 9.30
CA ASP A 133 -0.58 9.83 9.77
C ASP A 133 0.46 10.18 8.69
N LEU A 134 -0.03 10.76 7.59
CA LEU A 134 0.78 11.10 6.42
C LEU A 134 1.87 12.13 6.72
N GLU A 135 1.62 13.10 7.60
CA GLU A 135 2.62 14.10 7.98
C GLU A 135 3.71 13.52 8.89
N GLY A 136 3.34 12.65 9.85
CA GLY A 136 4.30 11.88 10.64
C GLY A 136 5.15 10.95 9.77
N SER A 137 4.51 10.28 8.80
CA SER A 137 5.20 9.47 7.80
C SER A 137 6.21 10.28 6.98
N LEU A 138 5.78 11.42 6.43
CA LEU A 138 6.64 12.32 5.64
C LEU A 138 7.83 12.84 6.44
N PHE A 139 7.62 13.17 7.72
CA PHE A 139 8.69 13.59 8.60
C PHE A 139 9.77 12.50 8.79
N LEU A 140 9.34 11.26 9.02
CA LEU A 140 10.25 10.16 9.29
C LEU A 140 11.01 9.68 8.05
N VAL A 141 10.35 9.56 6.90
CA VAL A 141 11.04 9.18 5.65
C VAL A 141 12.08 10.22 5.24
N ARG A 142 11.81 11.52 5.44
CA ARG A 142 12.79 12.60 5.22
C ARG A 142 13.97 12.51 6.19
N ARG A 143 13.73 12.08 7.43
CA ARG A 143 14.81 11.82 8.40
C ARG A 143 15.67 10.64 7.94
N ALA A 144 15.06 9.56 7.44
CA ALA A 144 15.78 8.42 6.85
C ALA A 144 16.65 8.86 5.66
N ALA A 145 16.06 9.54 4.67
CA ALA A 145 16.74 10.04 3.48
C ALA A 145 17.86 11.06 3.81
N LYS A 146 17.76 11.80 4.91
CA LYS A 146 18.84 12.69 5.35
C LYS A 146 20.06 11.92 5.87
N VAL A 147 19.84 10.78 6.51
CA VAL A 147 20.91 9.97 7.10
C VAL A 147 21.56 9.06 6.05
N ALA A 148 20.75 8.45 5.18
CA ALA A 148 21.19 7.60 4.09
C ALA A 148 20.57 8.10 2.76
N PRO A 149 21.18 9.11 2.12
CA PRO A 149 20.63 9.76 0.92
C PRO A 149 20.76 8.93 -0.36
N ASP A 150 21.54 7.85 -0.31
CA ASP A 150 21.84 6.94 -1.41
C ASP A 150 20.86 5.75 -1.49
N VAL A 151 19.88 5.65 -0.59
CA VAL A 151 18.84 4.61 -0.61
C VAL A 151 17.64 5.09 -1.44
N PRO A 152 17.38 4.54 -2.64
CA PRO A 152 16.35 5.05 -3.56
C PRO A 152 14.93 4.92 -3.00
N VAL A 153 14.65 3.86 -2.24
CA VAL A 153 13.31 3.55 -1.72
C VAL A 153 12.78 4.65 -0.81
N TYR A 154 13.64 5.36 -0.07
CA TYR A 154 13.22 6.47 0.79
C TYR A 154 12.69 7.66 -0.04
N ARG A 155 13.27 7.92 -1.21
CA ARG A 155 12.81 8.96 -2.14
C ARG A 155 11.52 8.55 -2.85
N ALA A 156 11.42 7.28 -3.22
CA ALA A 156 10.20 6.73 -3.82
C ALA A 156 9.02 6.86 -2.85
N PHE A 157 9.24 6.49 -1.58
CA PHE A 157 8.22 6.55 -0.54
C PHE A 157 7.89 7.99 -0.13
N GLU A 158 8.87 8.90 -0.04
CA GLU A 158 8.62 10.35 0.08
C GLU A 158 7.69 10.84 -1.04
N GLY A 159 7.94 10.41 -2.27
CA GLY A 159 7.12 10.70 -3.44
C GLY A 159 5.68 10.22 -3.32
N GLN A 160 5.46 8.99 -2.85
CA GLN A 160 4.15 8.40 -2.61
C GLN A 160 3.36 9.19 -1.55
N ILE A 161 3.98 9.52 -0.42
CA ILE A 161 3.32 10.31 0.63
C ILE A 161 2.97 11.71 0.12
N LEU A 162 3.85 12.32 -0.66
CA LEU A 162 3.59 13.63 -1.28
C LEU A 162 2.46 13.57 -2.31
N PHE A 163 2.28 12.44 -2.99
CA PHE A 163 1.12 12.22 -3.83
C PHE A 163 -0.16 12.14 -2.99
N GLU A 164 -0.20 11.32 -1.93
CA GLU A 164 -1.38 11.20 -1.05
C GLU A 164 -1.78 12.52 -0.39
N THR A 165 -0.80 13.37 -0.06
CA THR A 165 -1.03 14.71 0.52
C THR A 165 -1.28 15.82 -0.52
N ALA A 166 -1.50 15.44 -1.79
CA ALA A 166 -1.73 16.33 -2.94
C ALA A 166 -0.62 17.38 -3.21
N ARG A 167 0.63 17.09 -2.81
CA ARG A 167 1.82 17.93 -3.02
C ARG A 167 2.59 17.47 -4.27
N PHE A 168 1.91 17.48 -5.41
CA PHE A 168 2.36 16.81 -6.64
C PHE A 168 3.73 17.26 -7.15
N GLU A 169 4.05 18.55 -7.11
CA GLU A 169 5.32 19.10 -7.61
C GLU A 169 6.52 18.67 -6.77
N GLU A 170 6.33 18.56 -5.44
CA GLU A 170 7.35 18.00 -4.56
C GLU A 170 7.47 16.48 -4.76
N GLY A 171 6.33 15.80 -4.94
CA GLY A 171 6.27 14.38 -5.24
C GLY A 171 7.04 14.05 -6.51
N ARG A 172 6.84 14.81 -7.58
CA ARG A 172 7.54 14.69 -8.87
C ARG A 172 9.05 14.72 -8.66
N ARG A 173 9.58 15.73 -7.97
CA ARG A 173 11.02 15.87 -7.74
C ARG A 173 11.60 14.67 -6.98
N SER A 174 10.88 14.19 -5.98
CA SER A 174 11.31 13.05 -5.16
C SER A 174 11.32 11.75 -5.98
N LEU A 175 10.28 11.53 -6.80
CA LEU A 175 10.14 10.35 -7.65
C LEU A 175 11.11 10.36 -8.83
N GLU A 176 11.36 11.52 -9.46
CA GLU A 176 12.39 11.65 -10.50
C GLU A 176 13.78 11.31 -9.96
N GLN A 177 14.09 11.74 -8.72
CA GLN A 177 15.33 11.34 -8.05
C GLN A 177 15.37 9.84 -7.78
N ALA A 178 14.28 9.26 -7.27
CA ALA A 178 14.19 7.82 -7.02
C ALA A 178 14.43 7.00 -8.30
N VAL A 179 13.77 7.35 -9.40
CA VAL A 179 13.90 6.69 -10.71
C VAL A 179 15.27 6.89 -11.34
N LEU A 180 15.95 8.01 -11.04
CA LEU A 180 17.33 8.23 -11.48
C LEU A 180 18.32 7.34 -10.71
N MET A 181 18.06 7.09 -9.42
CA MET A 181 18.89 6.25 -8.57
C MET A 181 18.67 4.76 -8.82
N ASP A 182 17.43 4.37 -9.07
CA ASP A 182 17.03 3.00 -9.44
C ASP A 182 16.04 3.04 -10.61
N SER A 183 16.53 2.69 -11.79
CA SER A 183 15.73 2.67 -13.02
C SER A 183 14.79 1.47 -13.11
N GLU A 184 14.98 0.44 -12.28
CA GLU A 184 14.22 -0.80 -12.35
C GLU A 184 13.10 -0.85 -11.29
N SER A 185 12.99 0.17 -10.43
CA SER A 185 11.88 0.28 -9.49
C SER A 185 10.55 0.55 -10.19
N ALA A 186 9.77 -0.50 -10.46
CA ALA A 186 8.42 -0.41 -10.99
C ALA A 186 7.52 0.50 -10.14
N HIS A 187 7.64 0.38 -8.80
CA HIS A 187 6.93 1.19 -7.83
C HIS A 187 7.19 2.69 -7.98
N ALA A 188 8.45 3.12 -8.05
CA ALA A 188 8.80 4.53 -8.19
C ALA A 188 8.34 5.09 -9.55
N VAL A 189 8.46 4.29 -10.62
CA VAL A 189 8.00 4.68 -11.96
C VAL A 189 6.48 4.80 -12.01
N TYR A 190 5.74 3.90 -11.35
CA TYR A 190 4.28 3.95 -11.28
C TYR A 190 3.79 5.19 -10.53
N HIS A 191 4.35 5.47 -9.35
CA HIS A 191 3.99 6.67 -8.60
C HIS A 191 4.36 7.96 -9.35
N LEU A 192 5.46 7.96 -10.11
CA LEU A 192 5.78 9.08 -11.01
C LEU A 192 4.71 9.24 -12.08
N ALA A 193 4.20 8.14 -12.66
CA ALA A 193 3.11 8.19 -13.63
C ALA A 193 1.83 8.80 -13.03
N LEU A 194 1.47 8.43 -11.80
CA LEU A 194 0.33 9.02 -11.09
C LEU A 194 0.52 10.53 -10.92
N VAL A 195 1.67 10.97 -10.44
CA VAL A 195 1.97 12.40 -10.27
C VAL A 195 1.94 13.14 -11.61
N LEU A 196 2.55 12.60 -12.66
CA LEU A 196 2.52 13.21 -14.00
C LEU A 196 1.09 13.36 -14.52
N GLU A 197 0.21 12.39 -14.28
CA GLU A 197 -1.20 12.48 -14.65
C GLU A 197 -1.91 13.60 -13.88
N ARG A 198 -1.61 13.77 -12.58
CA ARG A 198 -2.12 14.88 -11.76
C ARG A 198 -1.67 16.25 -12.27
N LEU A 199 -0.47 16.32 -12.82
CA LEU A 199 0.11 17.56 -13.38
C LEU A 199 -0.36 17.84 -14.82
N GLY A 200 -1.17 16.97 -15.42
CA GLY A 200 -1.63 17.10 -16.80
C GLY A 200 -0.57 16.74 -17.85
N GLU A 201 0.53 16.09 -17.45
CA GLU A 201 1.60 15.61 -18.31
C GLU A 201 1.24 14.23 -18.90
N GLU A 202 0.16 14.16 -19.68
CA GLU A 202 -0.48 12.90 -20.11
C GLU A 202 0.45 11.97 -20.91
N ASP A 203 1.18 12.52 -21.88
CA ASP A 203 2.10 11.74 -22.72
C ASP A 203 3.25 11.12 -21.89
N GLU A 204 3.66 11.79 -20.82
CA GLU A 204 4.74 11.36 -19.93
C GLU A 204 4.23 10.34 -18.92
N ALA A 205 3.03 10.56 -18.39
CA ALA A 205 2.31 9.60 -17.56
C ALA A 205 2.11 8.27 -18.30
N ASP A 206 1.63 8.28 -19.54
CA ASP A 206 1.41 7.06 -20.34
C ASP A 206 2.70 6.31 -20.69
N ARG A 207 3.84 7.02 -20.80
CA ARG A 207 5.15 6.36 -20.93
C ARG A 207 5.57 5.72 -19.61
N ALA A 208 5.36 6.42 -18.49
CA ALA A 208 5.72 5.93 -17.17
C ALA A 208 4.85 4.71 -16.78
N PHE A 209 3.53 4.73 -17.00
CA PHE A 209 2.67 3.55 -16.76
C PHE A 209 3.13 2.33 -17.56
N ARG A 210 3.44 2.50 -18.85
CA ARG A 210 3.96 1.40 -19.68
C ARG A 210 5.30 0.87 -19.21
N ARG A 211 6.16 1.73 -18.68
CA ARG A 211 7.44 1.31 -18.12
C ARG A 211 7.25 0.57 -16.80
N ALA A 212 6.41 1.06 -15.89
CA ALA A 212 6.09 0.35 -14.65
C ALA A 212 5.52 -1.04 -14.94
N HIS A 213 4.55 -1.13 -15.86
CA HIS A 213 3.99 -2.40 -16.31
C HIS A 213 5.02 -3.34 -16.94
N ALA A 214 5.98 -2.81 -17.71
CA ALA A 214 7.02 -3.64 -18.31
C ALA A 214 8.02 -4.19 -17.29
N LEU A 215 8.23 -3.47 -16.17
CA LEU A 215 9.10 -3.90 -15.08
C LEU A 215 8.41 -4.95 -14.19
N ASP A 216 7.12 -4.74 -13.91
CA ASP A 216 6.31 -5.67 -13.10
C ASP A 216 4.85 -5.67 -13.60
N PRO A 217 4.51 -6.58 -14.53
CA PRO A 217 3.19 -6.66 -15.14
C PRO A 217 2.09 -7.11 -14.19
N ASP A 218 2.46 -7.88 -13.15
CA ASP A 218 1.52 -8.52 -12.24
C ASP A 218 0.98 -7.51 -11.22
N HIS A 219 1.83 -6.60 -10.71
CA HIS A 219 1.42 -5.56 -9.78
C HIS A 219 0.95 -4.27 -10.46
N TYR A 220 1.53 -3.87 -11.59
CA TYR A 220 1.22 -2.59 -12.23
C TYR A 220 0.52 -2.78 -13.59
N ALA A 221 -0.79 -3.02 -13.55
CA ALA A 221 -1.59 -3.11 -14.77
C ALA A 221 -1.68 -1.77 -15.51
N LEU A 222 -1.83 -1.84 -16.84
CA LEU A 222 -2.10 -0.65 -17.64
C LEU A 222 -3.54 -0.16 -17.41
N PRO A 223 -3.76 1.17 -17.33
CA PRO A 223 -5.11 1.72 -17.31
C PRO A 223 -5.89 1.32 -18.56
N ALA A 224 -7.15 0.89 -18.40
CA ALA A 224 -7.95 0.35 -19.50
C ALA A 224 -8.35 1.39 -20.57
N ARG A 225 -8.30 2.69 -20.24
CA ARG A 225 -8.68 3.84 -21.11
C ARG A 225 -10.01 3.60 -21.84
N VAL A 226 -11.11 3.93 -21.15
CA VAL A 226 -12.49 3.65 -21.59
C VAL A 226 -13.08 4.88 -22.28
N GLU A 227 -13.71 4.69 -23.43
CA GLU A 227 -14.46 5.75 -24.12
C GLU A 227 -15.61 6.29 -23.25
N ASP A 228 -15.85 7.60 -23.29
CA ASP A 228 -16.87 8.27 -22.46
C ASP A 228 -18.26 7.61 -22.60
N ALA A 229 -18.64 7.24 -23.82
CA ALA A 229 -19.91 6.59 -24.09
C ALA A 229 -20.03 5.16 -23.52
N VAL A 230 -18.90 4.48 -23.31
CA VAL A 230 -18.85 3.16 -22.67
C VAL A 230 -18.91 3.32 -21.16
N PHE A 231 -18.14 4.28 -20.61
CA PHE A 231 -18.16 4.60 -19.19
C PHE A 231 -19.55 5.04 -18.74
N GLN A 232 -20.20 5.96 -19.48
CA GLN A 232 -21.56 6.43 -19.18
C GLN A 232 -22.57 5.28 -19.11
N ARG A 233 -22.51 4.34 -20.07
CA ARG A 233 -23.36 3.14 -20.05
C ARG A 233 -23.02 2.20 -18.89
N ALA A 234 -21.76 2.12 -18.48
CA ALA A 234 -21.37 1.32 -17.32
C ALA A 234 -21.94 1.93 -16.03
N SER A 235 -21.88 3.25 -15.87
CA SER A 235 -22.52 3.96 -14.75
C SER A 235 -24.04 3.75 -14.71
N GLU A 236 -24.72 3.82 -15.87
CA GLU A 236 -26.15 3.56 -15.98
C GLU A 236 -26.52 2.12 -15.59
N ASP A 237 -25.74 1.14 -16.06
CA ASP A 237 -25.93 -0.26 -15.69
C ASP A 237 -25.70 -0.48 -14.18
N ALA A 238 -24.65 0.12 -13.61
CA ALA A 238 -24.35 0.02 -12.17
C ALA A 238 -25.52 0.54 -11.33
N LEU A 239 -26.10 1.69 -11.70
CA LEU A 239 -27.28 2.26 -11.04
C LEU A 239 -28.52 1.38 -11.15
N ALA A 240 -28.74 0.79 -12.33
CA ALA A 240 -29.85 -0.13 -12.55
C ALA A 240 -29.71 -1.43 -11.74
N ASN A 241 -28.49 -1.79 -11.35
CA ASN A 241 -28.17 -2.97 -10.55
C ASN A 241 -28.15 -2.70 -9.04
N LEU A 242 -28.15 -1.43 -8.60
CA LEU A 242 -28.20 -1.10 -7.17
C LEU A 242 -29.43 -1.70 -6.48
N PRO A 243 -29.29 -2.15 -5.22
CA PRO A 243 -30.42 -2.57 -4.39
C PRO A 243 -31.48 -1.48 -4.30
N ARG A 244 -32.75 -1.91 -4.24
CA ARG A 244 -33.90 -1.00 -4.28
C ARG A 244 -33.83 0.11 -3.23
N SER A 245 -33.41 -0.20 -2.02
CA SER A 245 -33.25 0.76 -0.92
C SER A 245 -32.29 1.90 -1.26
N ILE A 246 -31.15 1.59 -1.89
CA ILE A 246 -30.14 2.58 -2.29
C ILE A 246 -30.63 3.35 -3.51
N ARG A 247 -31.19 2.65 -4.50
CA ARG A 247 -31.72 3.28 -5.72
C ARG A 247 -32.79 4.33 -5.42
N GLU A 248 -33.69 4.05 -4.48
CA GLU A 248 -34.67 5.02 -3.99
C GLU A 248 -34.02 6.21 -3.26
N ALA A 249 -32.88 6.00 -2.59
CA ALA A 249 -32.14 7.07 -1.92
C ALA A 249 -31.43 8.02 -2.88
N VAL A 250 -31.02 7.54 -4.07
CA VAL A 250 -30.31 8.35 -5.08
C VAL A 250 -31.13 8.71 -6.32
N GLU A 251 -32.43 8.44 -6.33
CA GLU A 251 -33.31 8.71 -7.48
C GLU A 251 -33.23 10.17 -7.99
N ASN A 252 -32.92 11.13 -7.11
CA ASN A 252 -32.77 12.56 -7.44
C ASN A 252 -31.37 13.11 -7.15
N VAL A 253 -30.36 12.26 -6.97
CA VAL A 253 -28.99 12.69 -6.74
C VAL A 253 -28.23 12.67 -8.07
N PRO A 254 -27.77 13.82 -8.60
CA PRO A 254 -27.00 13.85 -9.82
C PRO A 254 -25.70 13.07 -9.66
N ILE A 255 -25.37 12.28 -10.69
CA ILE A 255 -24.12 11.53 -10.77
C ILE A 255 -23.27 12.19 -11.84
N LEU A 256 -22.16 12.75 -11.39
CA LEU A 256 -21.22 13.48 -12.20
C LEU A 256 -20.03 12.57 -12.47
N VAL A 257 -19.50 12.63 -13.69
CA VAL A 257 -18.25 11.97 -14.04
C VAL A 257 -17.19 13.05 -14.22
N ARG A 258 -16.07 12.88 -13.55
CA ARG A 258 -14.87 13.69 -13.73
C ARG A 258 -13.70 12.77 -14.03
N ASP A 259 -12.68 13.26 -14.71
CA ASP A 259 -11.49 12.45 -14.96
C ASP A 259 -10.78 12.11 -13.65
N LEU A 260 -10.56 13.13 -12.80
CA LEU A 260 -9.84 13.02 -11.53
C LEU A 260 -10.43 14.01 -10.49
N PRO A 261 -10.21 13.78 -9.18
CA PRO A 261 -10.57 14.74 -8.13
C PRO A 261 -9.74 16.02 -8.24
N ASP A 262 -10.33 17.19 -8.03
CA ASP A 262 -9.57 18.45 -7.98
C ASP A 262 -8.93 18.65 -6.58
N GLU A 263 -7.91 19.51 -6.49
CA GLU A 263 -7.16 19.72 -5.24
C GLU A 263 -8.00 20.30 -4.11
N ASP A 264 -9.02 21.11 -4.44
CA ASP A 264 -9.90 21.69 -3.43
C ASP A 264 -10.77 20.59 -2.80
N LEU A 265 -11.32 19.69 -3.61
CA LEU A 265 -12.06 18.51 -3.15
C LEU A 265 -11.19 17.59 -2.29
N LEU A 266 -9.95 17.31 -2.69
CA LEU A 266 -9.04 16.48 -1.89
C LEU A 266 -8.78 17.08 -0.50
N ARG A 267 -8.62 18.40 -0.44
CA ARG A 267 -8.33 19.12 0.81
C ARG A 267 -9.56 19.26 1.71
N GLU A 268 -10.71 19.57 1.12
CA GLU A 268 -11.96 19.81 1.87
C GLU A 268 -12.50 18.51 2.45
N GLU A 269 -12.45 17.42 1.68
CA GLU A 269 -12.99 16.11 2.09
C GLU A 269 -11.92 15.22 2.75
N ASN A 270 -10.64 15.63 2.74
CA ASN A 270 -9.52 14.86 3.28
C ASN A 270 -9.48 13.42 2.76
N VAL A 271 -9.50 13.27 1.43
CA VAL A 271 -9.53 11.98 0.73
C VAL A 271 -8.29 11.77 -0.14
N SER A 272 -7.92 10.51 -0.36
CA SER A 272 -6.83 10.15 -1.27
C SER A 272 -7.09 10.65 -2.70
N PRO A 273 -6.05 11.09 -3.45
CA PRO A 273 -6.16 11.36 -4.89
C PRO A 273 -6.61 10.15 -5.72
N THR A 274 -6.53 8.94 -5.17
CA THR A 274 -6.93 7.69 -5.84
C THR A 274 -8.39 7.30 -5.64
N ILE A 275 -9.16 8.05 -4.85
CA ILE A 275 -10.58 7.78 -4.60
C ILE A 275 -11.36 7.54 -5.90
N LEU A 276 -12.21 6.52 -5.92
CA LEU A 276 -12.93 6.07 -7.12
C LEU A 276 -14.23 6.86 -7.36
N GLY A 277 -14.84 7.32 -6.28
CA GLY A 277 -15.98 8.21 -6.29
C GLY A 277 -16.27 8.71 -4.88
N ILE A 278 -17.06 9.78 -4.79
CA ILE A 278 -17.40 10.40 -3.51
C ILE A 278 -18.83 10.91 -3.52
N PHE A 279 -19.55 10.74 -2.41
CA PHE A 279 -20.81 11.44 -2.16
C PHE A 279 -20.57 12.78 -1.47
N ILE A 280 -21.02 13.88 -2.09
CA ILE A 280 -21.00 15.22 -1.48
C ILE A 280 -22.44 15.62 -1.18
N GLY A 281 -22.74 15.92 0.08
CA GLY A 281 -24.05 16.42 0.49
C GLY A 281 -24.21 16.56 1.99
N VAL A 282 -25.42 16.92 2.42
CA VAL A 282 -25.73 17.07 3.86
C VAL A 282 -26.33 15.75 4.36
N PRO A 283 -25.72 15.07 5.37
CA PRO A 283 -26.20 13.79 5.89
C PRO A 283 -27.71 13.82 6.22
N ARG A 284 -28.43 12.72 5.96
CA ARG A 284 -29.90 12.69 6.17
C ARG A 284 -30.32 12.96 7.62
N THR A 285 -29.46 12.67 8.59
CA THR A 285 -29.67 12.97 10.01
C THR A 285 -29.74 14.48 10.30
N GLU A 286 -29.08 15.31 9.48
CA GLU A 286 -29.06 16.77 9.57
C GLU A 286 -29.99 17.47 8.56
N ALA A 287 -30.23 16.83 7.40
CA ALA A 287 -31.08 17.35 6.33
C ALA A 287 -32.58 17.46 6.67
N ALA A 288 -33.02 16.95 7.83
CA ALA A 288 -34.39 17.13 8.32
C ALA A 288 -34.75 18.60 8.65
N LEU A 289 -33.77 19.53 8.59
CA LEU A 289 -33.93 20.90 9.07
C LEU A 289 -34.10 21.97 7.98
N THR A 290 -33.78 21.74 6.69
CA THR A 290 -33.97 22.75 5.61
C THR A 290 -34.15 22.14 4.20
N GLU A 291 -34.96 22.77 3.34
CA GLU A 291 -35.14 22.38 1.92
C GLU A 291 -33.87 22.62 1.06
N GLN A 292 -32.98 23.51 1.49
CA GLN A 292 -31.71 23.82 0.81
C GLN A 292 -30.70 22.67 0.78
N ALA A 293 -30.86 21.65 1.63
CA ALA A 293 -29.98 20.48 1.67
C ALA A 293 -30.04 19.62 0.39
N ARG A 294 -31.17 19.63 -0.34
CA ARG A 294 -31.38 18.75 -1.52
C ARG A 294 -30.65 19.23 -2.78
N ASP A 295 -30.37 20.52 -2.91
CA ASP A 295 -29.61 21.09 -4.04
C ASP A 295 -28.09 20.86 -3.92
N VAL A 296 -27.64 20.32 -2.78
CA VAL A 296 -26.21 20.12 -2.49
C VAL A 296 -25.75 18.68 -2.73
N ASN A 297 -26.68 17.72 -2.77
CA ASN A 297 -26.35 16.31 -2.90
C ASN A 297 -25.91 15.98 -4.32
N ARG A 298 -24.76 15.31 -4.46
CA ARG A 298 -24.26 14.77 -5.74
C ARG A 298 -23.29 13.64 -5.48
N VAL A 299 -23.20 12.71 -6.41
CA VAL A 299 -22.11 11.73 -6.45
C VAL A 299 -21.16 12.12 -7.57
N ILE A 300 -19.86 12.02 -7.32
CA ILE A 300 -18.83 12.23 -8.34
C ILE A 300 -18.08 10.91 -8.52
N LEU A 301 -18.03 10.38 -9.73
CA LEU A 301 -17.20 9.22 -10.11
C LEU A 301 -15.94 9.73 -10.83
N PHE A 302 -14.79 9.15 -10.48
CA PHE A 302 -13.49 9.54 -11.02
C PHE A 302 -13.01 8.53 -12.07
N LYS A 303 -13.28 8.85 -13.33
CA LYS A 303 -13.09 7.98 -14.49
C LYS A 303 -11.67 7.44 -14.58
N LYS A 304 -10.65 8.31 -14.55
CA LYS A 304 -9.25 7.85 -14.71
C LYS A 304 -8.80 6.99 -13.53
N ASN A 305 -9.36 7.14 -12.33
CA ASN A 305 -9.06 6.26 -11.20
C ASN A 305 -9.71 4.88 -11.37
N LEU A 306 -10.98 4.85 -11.77
CA LEU A 306 -11.69 3.60 -12.11
C LEU A 306 -11.02 2.83 -13.25
N GLU A 307 -10.49 3.51 -14.26
CA GLU A 307 -9.73 2.91 -15.36
C GLU A 307 -8.43 2.22 -14.92
N LYS A 308 -7.85 2.59 -13.78
CA LYS A 308 -6.62 1.98 -13.24
C LYS A 308 -6.92 0.67 -12.50
N VAL A 309 -8.11 0.55 -11.92
CA VAL A 309 -8.50 -0.62 -11.10
C VAL A 309 -9.38 -1.62 -11.87
N CYS A 310 -9.96 -1.22 -13.01
CA CYS A 310 -10.81 -2.07 -13.83
C CYS A 310 -10.14 -2.41 -15.18
N ARG A 311 -10.18 -3.67 -15.59
CA ARG A 311 -9.64 -4.15 -16.88
C ARG A 311 -10.73 -4.40 -17.91
N THR A 312 -11.95 -4.68 -17.46
CA THR A 312 -13.09 -4.97 -18.35
C THR A 312 -14.29 -4.08 -18.04
N ARG A 313 -15.22 -3.98 -19.00
CA ARG A 313 -16.50 -3.28 -18.76
C ARG A 313 -17.30 -3.92 -17.63
N ALA A 314 -17.25 -5.25 -17.49
CA ALA A 314 -17.97 -5.95 -16.43
C ALA A 314 -17.43 -5.56 -15.05
N GLU A 315 -16.11 -5.59 -14.89
CA GLU A 315 -15.42 -5.11 -13.68
C GLU A 315 -15.71 -3.62 -13.42
N LEU A 316 -15.75 -2.78 -14.46
CA LEU A 316 -16.10 -1.37 -14.31
C LEU A 316 -17.53 -1.18 -13.76
N VAL A 317 -18.50 -1.93 -14.27
CA VAL A 317 -19.88 -1.88 -13.76
C VAL A 317 -19.94 -2.32 -12.30
N GLU A 318 -19.28 -3.42 -11.96
CA GLU A 318 -19.21 -3.95 -10.60
C GLU A 318 -18.54 -2.96 -9.65
N GLN A 319 -17.39 -2.40 -10.04
CA GLN A 319 -16.65 -1.45 -9.23
C GLN A 319 -17.42 -0.15 -9.00
N ILE A 320 -18.05 0.41 -10.05
CA ILE A 320 -18.92 1.59 -9.89
C ILE A 320 -20.06 1.26 -8.94
N GLN A 321 -20.67 0.08 -9.07
CA GLN A 321 -21.75 -0.34 -8.19
C GLN A 321 -21.29 -0.40 -6.73
N THR A 322 -20.17 -1.05 -6.45
CA THR A 322 -19.57 -1.15 -5.11
C THR A 322 -19.26 0.24 -4.54
N THR A 323 -18.60 1.11 -5.33
CA THR A 323 -18.31 2.49 -4.91
C THR A 323 -19.59 3.25 -4.57
N LEU A 324 -20.64 3.16 -5.39
CA LEU A 324 -21.92 3.80 -5.09
C LEU A 324 -22.55 3.26 -3.81
N GLN A 325 -22.48 1.94 -3.59
CA GLN A 325 -23.04 1.30 -2.40
C GLN A 325 -22.36 1.79 -1.12
N HIS A 326 -21.02 1.83 -1.09
CA HIS A 326 -20.26 2.31 0.06
C HIS A 326 -20.55 3.79 0.36
N GLU A 327 -20.42 4.66 -0.66
CA GLU A 327 -20.61 6.11 -0.49
C GLU A 327 -22.03 6.49 -0.04
N ILE A 328 -23.05 5.88 -0.65
CA ILE A 328 -24.45 6.14 -0.28
C ILE A 328 -24.77 5.48 1.07
N GLY A 329 -24.15 4.34 1.35
CA GLY A 329 -24.23 3.63 2.61
C GLY A 329 -23.90 4.52 3.80
N HIS A 330 -22.70 5.09 3.79
CA HIS A 330 -22.24 6.03 4.81
C HIS A 330 -23.10 7.30 4.86
N TYR A 331 -23.53 7.82 3.71
CA TYR A 331 -24.45 8.96 3.67
C TYR A 331 -25.79 8.68 4.37
N LEU A 332 -26.27 7.44 4.31
CA LEU A 332 -27.48 6.98 5.00
C LEU A 332 -27.24 6.65 6.48
N GLY A 333 -25.99 6.75 6.96
CA GLY A 333 -25.59 6.45 8.33
C GLY A 333 -25.39 4.96 8.61
N LEU A 334 -25.11 4.17 7.57
CA LEU A 334 -24.72 2.76 7.70
C LEU A 334 -23.20 2.69 7.96
N ASP A 335 -22.81 1.86 8.91
CA ASP A 335 -21.42 1.46 9.11
C ASP A 335 -21.06 0.26 8.22
N ASP A 336 -19.78 -0.12 8.22
CA ASP A 336 -19.28 -1.20 7.36
C ASP A 336 -19.95 -2.55 7.68
N ASP A 337 -20.23 -2.81 8.97
CA ASP A 337 -20.95 -4.00 9.43
C ASP A 337 -22.40 -4.03 8.90
N ASP A 338 -23.07 -2.86 8.89
CA ASP A 338 -24.41 -2.69 8.33
C ASP A 338 -24.41 -2.92 6.83
N LEU A 339 -23.38 -2.45 6.13
CA LEU A 339 -23.19 -2.67 4.70
C LEU A 339 -22.97 -4.17 4.42
N GLU A 340 -22.06 -4.83 5.14
CA GLU A 340 -21.79 -6.27 4.97
C GLU A 340 -23.06 -7.10 5.21
N ARG A 341 -23.81 -6.78 6.27
CA ARG A 341 -25.02 -7.50 6.67
C ARG A 341 -26.14 -7.43 5.63
N ILE A 342 -26.23 -6.36 4.85
CA ILE A 342 -27.20 -6.23 3.76
C ILE A 342 -26.62 -6.61 2.39
N GLY A 343 -25.43 -7.22 2.38
CA GLY A 343 -24.75 -7.75 1.20
C GLY A 343 -24.12 -6.64 0.35
N LEU A 344 -23.56 -5.61 1.00
CA LEU A 344 -23.00 -4.40 0.38
C LEU A 344 -21.54 -4.10 0.77
N ALA A 345 -20.89 -4.94 1.59
CA ALA A 345 -19.45 -4.81 1.85
C ALA A 345 -18.64 -5.71 0.91
#